data_AF-A0A2N0QZZ2-F1
#
_entry.id   AF-A0A2N0QZZ2-F1
#
_cell.length_a   1.000
_cell.length_b   1.000
_cell.length_c   1.000
_cell.angle_alpha   90.00
_cell.angle_beta   90.00
_cell.angle_gamma   90.00
#
_symmetry.space_group_name_H-M   'P 1'
#
loop_
_entity.id
_entity.type
_entity.pdbx_description
1 polymer ?
#
loop_
_entity_poly.entity_id
_entity_poly.type
_entity_poly.pdbx_seq_one_letter_code
_entity_poly.pdbx_strand_id
1 'polypeptide(L)'
;MSFMHSFTKEDYIKLGECLDDEWRLLSQAFKDFENLPNLHINLHLIQYAKNYATLLNTGVGTKEMMHRIFKIIVPQTNHKNVELDLLKRYTTLFAVRHLFDGGINSHLSITINTLNNLLHHLKRLMDGWFIAEKSLDFNDDISEVHSSDERISKITLKKCISRRKGEEILPNDADFCRELAISYQDMGYHSAIFGYSCQFYEYAYFFAEENDTNVLHRLHISEIVTIVTEDDETFAIIRSIFSHQYNNQQFAFVSVDGFEITNRTVLECPVFKLRSTNRQ
;
A
#
# COMPACT_ATOMS: atom_id res chain seq x y z
N MET A 1 -42.25 -7.66 16.73
CA MET A 1 -41.53 -6.65 15.92
C MET A 1 -42.18 -6.57 14.57
N SER A 2 -42.90 -5.49 14.29
CA SER A 2 -43.53 -5.26 12.99
C SER A 2 -42.52 -4.57 12.07
N PHE A 3 -41.99 -5.30 11.10
CA PHE A 3 -41.25 -4.70 9.98
C PHE A 3 -42.28 -4.26 8.93
N MET A 4 -42.26 -2.98 8.54
CA MET A 4 -42.93 -2.58 7.30
C MET A 4 -42.01 -2.86 6.12
N HIS A 5 -42.55 -3.47 5.07
CA HIS A 5 -41.81 -3.82 3.84
C HIS A 5 -41.29 -2.57 3.11
N SER A 6 -41.94 -1.42 3.30
CA SER A 6 -41.51 -0.12 2.81
C SER A 6 -42.22 0.97 3.61
N PHE A 7 -41.56 2.13 3.75
CA PHE A 7 -42.17 3.33 4.29
C PHE A 7 -42.62 4.22 3.14
N THR A 8 -43.89 4.61 3.15
CA THR A 8 -44.43 5.63 2.24
C THR A 8 -44.13 7.05 2.75
N LYS A 9 -44.36 8.07 1.91
CA LYS A 9 -44.14 9.47 2.30
C LYS A 9 -45.02 9.86 3.49
N GLU A 10 -46.26 9.39 3.50
CA GLU A 10 -47.22 9.55 4.58
C GLU A 10 -46.76 8.87 5.89
N ASP A 11 -46.09 7.72 5.80
CA ASP A 11 -45.58 7.02 6.99
C ASP A 11 -44.47 7.80 7.68
N TYR A 12 -43.59 8.46 6.92
CA TYR A 12 -42.55 9.32 7.49
C TYR A 12 -43.13 10.57 8.16
N ILE A 13 -44.22 11.12 7.62
CA ILE A 13 -44.91 12.29 8.22
C ILE A 13 -45.54 11.87 9.55
N LYS A 14 -46.31 10.78 9.56
CA LYS A 14 -46.94 10.24 10.78
C LYS A 14 -45.92 9.85 11.84
N LEU A 15 -44.81 9.26 11.43
CA LEU A 15 -43.71 8.92 12.34
C LEU A 15 -43.10 10.17 12.96
N GLY A 16 -42.90 11.24 12.17
CA GLY A 16 -42.41 12.52 12.69
C GLY A 16 -43.36 13.15 13.69
N GLU A 17 -44.65 13.22 13.36
CA GLU A 17 -45.68 13.73 14.27
C GLU A 17 -45.72 12.94 15.59
N CYS A 18 -45.61 11.62 15.52
CA CYS A 18 -45.63 10.76 16.69
C CYS A 18 -44.38 10.95 17.59
N LEU A 19 -43.20 11.12 17.00
CA LEU A 19 -41.95 11.39 17.72
C LEU A 19 -41.95 12.79 18.35
N ASP A 20 -42.51 13.78 17.68
CA ASP A 20 -42.66 15.15 18.22
C ASP A 20 -43.64 15.18 19.40
N ASP A 21 -44.74 14.44 19.32
CA ASP A 21 -45.70 14.29 20.42
C ASP A 21 -45.08 13.55 21.61
N GLU A 22 -44.34 12.46 21.36
CA GLU A 22 -43.62 11.71 22.40
C GLU A 22 -42.57 12.61 23.08
N TRP A 23 -41.78 13.35 22.31
CA TRP A 23 -40.80 14.30 22.82
C TRP A 23 -41.46 15.37 23.70
N ARG A 24 -42.56 15.97 23.24
CA ARG A 24 -43.30 16.98 24.01
C ARG A 24 -43.82 16.42 25.34
N LEU A 25 -44.38 15.20 25.33
CA LEU A 25 -44.91 14.55 26.53
C LEU A 25 -43.80 14.21 27.54
N LEU A 26 -42.67 13.68 27.06
CA LEU A 26 -41.53 13.31 27.92
C LEU A 26 -40.85 14.54 28.53
N SER A 27 -40.68 15.63 27.75
CA SER A 27 -40.13 16.89 28.25
C SER A 27 -41.04 17.58 29.27
N GLN A 28 -42.36 17.42 29.15
CA GLN A 28 -43.32 17.91 30.15
C GLN A 28 -43.29 17.07 31.44
N ALA A 29 -43.14 15.76 31.33
CA ALA A 29 -43.10 14.85 32.47
C ALA A 29 -41.78 14.93 33.27
N PHE A 30 -40.66 15.21 32.59
CA PHE A 30 -39.34 15.23 33.21
C PHE A 30 -38.51 16.42 32.71
N LYS A 31 -38.34 17.46 33.54
CA LYS A 31 -37.61 18.69 33.16
C LYS A 31 -36.15 18.47 32.77
N ASP A 32 -35.51 17.40 33.23
CA ASP A 32 -34.10 17.10 32.96
C ASP A 32 -33.88 16.28 31.68
N PHE A 33 -34.97 15.88 30.99
CA PHE A 33 -34.88 14.99 29.81
C PHE A 33 -34.53 15.70 28.50
N GLU A 34 -34.74 17.01 28.38
CA GLU A 34 -34.52 17.76 27.13
C GLU A 34 -33.09 17.63 26.59
N ASN A 35 -32.11 17.40 27.47
CA ASN A 35 -30.68 17.35 27.11
C ASN A 35 -30.10 15.93 27.09
N LEU A 36 -30.92 14.89 27.23
CA LEU A 36 -30.41 13.52 27.25
C LEU A 36 -30.07 13.04 25.83
N PRO A 37 -28.84 12.56 25.58
CA PRO A 37 -28.44 12.01 24.28
C PRO A 37 -29.38 10.89 23.81
N ASN A 38 -29.92 10.11 24.74
CA ASN A 38 -30.84 9.00 24.46
C ASN A 38 -32.18 9.48 23.89
N LEU A 39 -32.66 10.66 24.31
CA LEU A 39 -33.87 11.27 23.76
C LEU A 39 -33.59 11.95 22.41
N HIS A 40 -32.40 12.56 22.26
CA HIS A 40 -31.97 13.16 21.00
C HIS A 40 -31.87 12.13 19.87
N ILE A 41 -31.50 10.88 20.17
CA ILE A 41 -31.44 9.78 19.19
C ILE A 41 -32.81 9.52 18.54
N ASN A 42 -33.93 9.75 19.24
CA ASN A 42 -35.27 9.54 18.69
C ASN A 42 -35.55 10.47 17.49
N LEU A 43 -34.99 11.69 17.49
CA LEU A 43 -35.13 12.64 16.38
C LEU A 43 -34.45 12.14 15.09
N HIS A 44 -33.45 11.24 15.22
CA HIS A 44 -32.73 10.66 14.10
C HIS A 44 -33.39 9.39 13.55
N LEU A 45 -34.44 8.86 14.20
CA LEU A 45 -35.14 7.64 13.77
C LEU A 45 -35.77 7.78 12.36
N ILE A 46 -36.28 8.97 12.03
CA ILE A 46 -36.80 9.26 10.68
C ILE A 46 -35.68 9.16 9.65
N GLN A 47 -34.49 9.67 9.98
CA GLN A 47 -33.33 9.60 9.08
C GLN A 47 -32.83 8.16 8.93
N TYR A 48 -32.87 7.35 9.99
CA TYR A 48 -32.56 5.92 9.91
C TYR A 48 -33.56 5.16 9.05
N ALA A 49 -34.86 5.45 9.21
CA ALA A 49 -35.90 4.86 8.37
C ALA A 49 -35.70 5.22 6.89
N LYS A 50 -35.34 6.47 6.58
CA LYS A 50 -35.03 6.92 5.21
C LYS A 50 -33.79 6.24 4.62
N ASN A 51 -32.73 6.09 5.41
CA ASN A 51 -31.44 5.58 4.92
C ASN A 51 -31.40 4.05 4.84
N TYR A 52 -32.08 3.37 5.76
CA TYR A 52 -31.92 1.93 5.98
C TYR A 52 -33.24 1.15 6.02
N ALA A 53 -34.38 1.82 5.76
CA ALA A 53 -35.73 1.22 5.86
C ALA A 53 -36.00 0.56 7.22
N THR A 54 -35.33 1.01 8.28
CA THR A 54 -35.49 0.48 9.65
C THR A 54 -35.36 1.59 10.68
N LEU A 55 -36.08 1.45 11.79
CA LEU A 55 -35.99 2.32 12.96
C LEU A 55 -34.86 1.93 13.91
N LEU A 56 -34.20 0.79 13.67
CA LEU A 56 -33.05 0.38 14.45
C LEU A 56 -31.82 1.18 14.01
N ASN A 57 -31.01 1.61 14.98
CA ASN A 57 -29.70 2.19 14.71
C ASN A 57 -28.74 1.09 14.20
N THR A 58 -28.86 0.75 12.92
CA THR A 58 -27.96 -0.18 12.23
C THR A 58 -26.62 0.47 11.90
N GLY A 59 -26.49 1.79 12.06
CA GLY A 59 -25.26 2.53 11.79
C GLY A 59 -24.09 2.05 12.64
N VAL A 60 -24.32 1.83 13.94
CA VAL A 60 -23.29 1.28 14.86
C VAL A 60 -22.92 -0.13 14.47
N GLY A 61 -23.90 -1.02 14.28
CA GLY A 61 -23.66 -2.41 13.88
C GLY A 61 -22.96 -2.55 12.52
N THR A 62 -23.32 -1.70 11.57
CA THR A 62 -22.68 -1.64 10.24
C THR A 62 -21.23 -1.14 10.36
N LYS A 63 -20.99 -0.12 11.18
CA LYS A 63 -19.64 0.41 11.44
C LYS A 63 -18.76 -0.65 12.11
N GLU A 64 -19.27 -1.37 13.10
CA GLU A 64 -18.54 -2.44 13.79
C GLU A 64 -18.28 -3.64 12.88
N MET A 65 -19.25 -4.01 12.05
CA MET A 65 -19.10 -5.07 11.05
C MET A 65 -18.02 -4.70 10.02
N MET A 66 -18.06 -3.48 9.47
CA MET A 66 -17.03 -2.98 8.57
C MET A 66 -15.65 -2.93 9.24
N HIS A 67 -15.57 -2.47 10.50
CA HIS A 67 -14.33 -2.47 11.26
C HIS A 67 -13.78 -3.89 11.49
N ARG A 68 -14.64 -4.88 11.78
CA ARG A 68 -14.24 -6.30 11.85
C ARG A 68 -13.74 -6.82 10.51
N ILE A 69 -14.45 -6.55 9.43
CA ILE A 69 -14.05 -6.94 8.07
C ILE A 69 -12.69 -6.32 7.73
N PHE A 70 -12.49 -5.04 8.01
CA PHE A 70 -11.20 -4.37 7.81
C PHE A 70 -10.09 -4.98 8.67
N LYS A 71 -10.33 -5.31 9.94
CA LYS A 71 -9.33 -6.01 10.77
C LYS A 71 -8.99 -7.40 10.26
N ILE A 72 -9.97 -8.14 9.71
CA ILE A 72 -9.75 -9.47 9.13
C ILE A 72 -8.94 -9.36 7.83
N ILE A 73 -9.26 -8.37 6.98
CA ILE A 73 -8.57 -8.13 5.70
C ILE A 73 -7.16 -7.55 5.90
N VAL A 74 -6.86 -6.96 7.05
CA VAL A 74 -5.59 -6.28 7.32
C VAL A 74 -4.77 -6.99 8.41
N PRO A 75 -4.12 -8.15 8.13
CA PRO A 75 -3.16 -8.71 9.08
C PRO A 75 -1.79 -8.01 9.03
N GLN A 76 -1.38 -7.44 7.89
CA GLN A 76 0.00 -6.96 7.69
C GLN A 76 0.07 -5.83 6.66
N THR A 77 -0.19 -4.57 7.06
CA THR A 77 0.10 -3.43 6.19
C THR A 77 1.32 -2.69 6.70
N ASN A 78 2.40 -2.77 5.92
CA ASN A 78 3.65 -2.02 6.01
C ASN A 78 3.41 -0.57 6.44
N HIS A 79 3.62 -0.23 7.72
CA HIS A 79 3.83 1.13 8.27
C HIS A 79 2.96 2.27 7.69
N LYS A 80 1.79 1.97 7.11
CA LYS A 80 0.87 2.95 6.53
C LYS A 80 -0.29 3.13 7.48
N ASN A 81 -0.63 4.39 7.73
CA ASN A 81 -1.77 4.72 8.57
C ASN A 81 -3.06 4.41 7.81
N VAL A 82 -3.56 3.18 7.98
CA VAL A 82 -4.73 2.62 7.28
C VAL A 82 -5.97 3.48 7.49
N GLU A 83 -6.17 4.03 8.69
CA GLU A 83 -7.29 4.92 8.98
C GLU A 83 -7.23 6.20 8.15
N LEU A 84 -6.05 6.83 8.08
CA LEU A 84 -5.82 8.02 7.27
C LEU A 84 -6.06 7.73 5.78
N ASP A 85 -5.60 6.58 5.29
CA ASP A 85 -5.77 6.18 3.90
C ASP A 85 -7.24 5.88 3.56
N LEU A 86 -7.97 5.21 4.45
CA LEU A 86 -9.41 4.97 4.29
C LEU A 86 -10.20 6.29 4.32
N LEU A 87 -9.84 7.23 5.20
CA LEU A 87 -10.49 8.54 5.28
C LEU A 87 -10.25 9.37 4.00
N LYS A 88 -9.02 9.37 3.48
CA LYS A 88 -8.67 10.01 2.20
C LYS A 88 -9.46 9.40 1.03
N ARG A 89 -9.57 8.07 0.99
CA ARG A 89 -10.37 7.34 -0.02
C ARG A 89 -11.85 7.71 0.05
N TYR A 90 -12.43 7.69 1.24
CA TYR A 90 -13.84 8.03 1.44
C TYR A 90 -14.16 9.46 1.02
N THR A 91 -13.33 10.42 1.46
CA THR A 91 -13.52 11.85 1.15
C THR A 91 -13.40 12.12 -0.34
N THR A 92 -12.43 11.48 -1.01
CA THR A 92 -12.28 11.67 -2.45
C THR A 92 -13.40 10.98 -3.25
N LEU A 93 -13.84 9.77 -2.87
CA LEU A 93 -15.02 9.14 -3.49
C LEU A 93 -16.26 10.02 -3.37
N PHE A 94 -16.46 10.62 -2.21
CA PHE A 94 -17.55 11.54 -1.96
C PHE A 94 -17.47 12.78 -2.86
N ALA A 95 -16.28 13.38 -3.00
CA ALA A 95 -16.06 14.52 -3.90
C ALA A 95 -16.26 14.15 -5.38
N VAL A 96 -15.77 12.99 -5.81
CA VAL A 96 -15.95 12.49 -7.18
C VAL A 96 -17.42 12.21 -7.48
N ARG A 97 -18.12 11.56 -6.55
CA ARG A 97 -19.57 11.33 -6.65
C ARG A 97 -20.33 12.64 -6.74
N HIS A 98 -19.99 13.62 -5.90
CA HIS A 98 -20.59 14.96 -5.96
C HIS A 98 -20.39 15.63 -7.34
N LEU A 99 -19.21 15.48 -7.95
CA LEU A 99 -18.94 15.99 -9.30
C LEU A 99 -19.76 15.26 -10.38
N PHE A 100 -19.92 13.94 -10.28
CA PHE A 100 -20.74 13.14 -11.21
C PHE A 100 -22.23 13.39 -11.06
N ASP A 101 -22.70 13.61 -9.84
CA ASP A 101 -24.11 13.89 -9.51
C ASP A 101 -24.51 15.34 -9.90
N GLY A 102 -23.67 16.04 -10.66
CA GLY A 102 -23.95 17.38 -11.16
C GLY A 102 -23.82 18.47 -10.09
N GLY A 103 -23.01 18.23 -9.05
CA GLY A 103 -22.66 19.18 -7.99
C GLY A 103 -21.88 20.39 -8.52
N ILE A 104 -22.55 21.21 -9.32
CA ILE A 104 -22.04 22.48 -9.82
C ILE A 104 -22.48 23.53 -8.80
N ASN A 105 -21.51 24.15 -8.14
CA ASN A 105 -21.75 25.40 -7.45
C ASN A 105 -22.19 26.43 -8.50
N SER A 106 -23.41 26.96 -8.39
CA SER A 106 -23.97 27.94 -9.34
C SER A 106 -23.13 29.22 -9.50
N HIS A 107 -22.15 29.43 -8.62
CA HIS A 107 -21.16 30.51 -8.69
C HIS A 107 -19.97 30.25 -9.62
N LEU A 108 -19.72 29.00 -10.06
CA LEU A 108 -18.64 28.66 -10.99
C LEU A 108 -19.22 28.09 -12.30
N SER A 109 -19.65 28.98 -13.18
CA SER A 109 -20.02 28.65 -14.57
C SER A 109 -18.78 28.39 -15.42
N ILE A 110 -18.09 27.26 -15.18
CA ILE A 110 -17.00 26.79 -16.05
C ILE A 110 -17.25 25.30 -16.29
N THR A 111 -18.19 25.02 -17.19
CA THR A 111 -18.53 23.64 -17.55
C THR A 111 -17.88 23.27 -18.88
N ILE A 112 -17.44 22.01 -18.96
CA ILE A 112 -17.14 21.18 -20.13
C ILE A 112 -15.65 20.90 -20.41
N ASN A 113 -14.73 21.87 -20.40
CA ASN A 113 -13.30 21.54 -20.66
C ASN A 113 -12.53 20.96 -19.47
N THR A 114 -12.98 21.26 -18.24
CA THR A 114 -12.33 20.81 -16.99
C THR A 114 -12.51 19.31 -16.73
N LEU A 115 -13.59 18.70 -17.23
CA LEU A 115 -13.91 17.28 -17.05
C LEU A 115 -13.00 16.35 -17.86
N ASN A 116 -12.56 16.78 -19.05
CA ASN A 116 -11.59 16.02 -19.85
C ASN A 116 -10.22 15.96 -19.17
N ASN A 117 -9.79 17.06 -18.55
CA ASN A 117 -8.60 17.09 -17.71
C ASN A 117 -8.82 16.32 -16.40
N LEU A 118 -10.03 16.34 -15.84
CA LEU A 118 -10.39 15.60 -14.64
C LEU A 118 -10.19 14.10 -14.85
N LEU A 119 -10.53 13.52 -16.00
CA LEU A 119 -10.34 12.09 -16.27
C LEU A 119 -8.87 11.65 -16.13
N HIS A 120 -7.94 12.46 -16.67
CA HIS A 120 -6.50 12.21 -16.54
C HIS A 120 -6.01 12.38 -15.09
N HIS A 121 -6.50 13.39 -14.38
CA HIS A 121 -6.18 13.58 -12.97
C HIS A 121 -6.81 12.52 -12.07
N LEU A 122 -8.01 12.03 -12.39
CA LEU A 122 -8.72 10.95 -11.72
C LEU A 122 -7.95 9.66 -11.87
N LYS A 123 -7.49 9.30 -13.08
CA LYS A 123 -6.63 8.13 -13.27
C LYS A 123 -5.42 8.17 -12.31
N ARG A 124 -4.68 9.28 -12.32
CA ARG A 124 -3.51 9.48 -11.45
C ARG A 124 -3.86 9.48 -9.94
N LEU A 125 -5.05 9.94 -9.59
CA LEU A 125 -5.54 10.00 -8.21
C LEU A 125 -6.02 8.62 -7.73
N MET A 126 -6.54 7.79 -8.64
CA MET A 126 -7.06 6.45 -8.42
C MET A 126 -6.01 5.34 -8.56
N ASP A 127 -4.85 5.59 -9.19
CA ASP A 127 -3.76 4.62 -9.44
C ASP A 127 -3.16 4.00 -8.15
N GLY A 128 -3.49 4.53 -6.96
CA GLY A 128 -3.11 3.98 -5.65
C GLY A 128 -4.26 3.41 -4.82
N TRP A 129 -5.48 3.34 -5.37
CA TRP A 129 -6.69 3.02 -4.59
C TRP A 129 -7.05 1.55 -4.58
N PHE A 130 -6.78 0.85 -5.68
CA PHE A 130 -6.97 -0.59 -5.78
C PHE A 130 -5.63 -1.28 -5.60
N ILE A 131 -5.61 -2.38 -4.84
CA ILE A 131 -4.61 -3.43 -5.04
C ILE A 131 -5.03 -4.10 -6.35
N ALA A 132 -4.86 -3.40 -7.46
CA ALA A 132 -4.84 -4.07 -8.74
C ALA A 132 -3.52 -4.86 -8.76
N GLU A 133 -3.59 -6.14 -9.11
CA GLU A 133 -2.43 -6.82 -9.68
C GLU A 133 -1.96 -5.89 -10.81
N LYS A 134 -0.86 -5.17 -10.57
CA LYS A 134 -0.40 -4.15 -11.51
C LYS A 134 -0.24 -4.89 -12.83
N SER A 135 -1.10 -4.61 -13.80
CA SER A 135 -0.78 -4.91 -15.18
C SER A 135 0.54 -4.21 -15.40
N LEU A 136 1.61 -5.00 -15.50
CA LEU A 136 2.97 -4.54 -15.70
C LEU A 136 2.97 -3.79 -17.03
N ASP A 137 2.62 -2.51 -17.04
CA ASP A 137 2.75 -1.67 -18.22
C ASP A 137 4.24 -1.64 -18.55
N PHE A 138 4.60 -2.32 -19.63
CA PHE A 138 5.96 -2.63 -20.08
C PHE A 138 6.63 -1.42 -20.75
N ASN A 139 6.61 -0.24 -20.12
CA ASN A 139 7.08 0.98 -20.78
C ASN A 139 8.12 1.82 -20.01
N ASP A 140 8.69 1.30 -18.92
CA ASP A 140 9.81 1.92 -18.21
C ASP A 140 11.08 1.08 -18.41
N ASP A 141 12.13 1.67 -18.99
CA ASP A 141 13.52 1.19 -19.15
C ASP A 141 13.77 -0.22 -18.58
N ILE A 142 13.44 -1.22 -19.39
CA ILE A 142 13.61 -2.64 -19.07
C ILE A 142 15.00 -3.04 -19.56
N SER A 143 15.87 -3.41 -18.62
CA SER A 143 17.09 -4.15 -18.95
C SER A 143 16.85 -5.62 -18.60
N GLU A 144 16.85 -6.46 -19.63
CA GLU A 144 16.90 -7.92 -19.48
C GLU A 144 18.34 -8.35 -19.26
N VAL A 145 18.54 -9.20 -18.26
CA VAL A 145 19.88 -9.52 -17.75
C VAL A 145 20.01 -11.03 -17.58
N HIS A 146 21.22 -11.54 -17.75
CA HIS A 146 21.48 -12.97 -17.60
C HIS A 146 21.65 -13.37 -16.13
N SER A 147 21.09 -14.54 -15.80
CA SER A 147 21.36 -15.25 -14.54
C SER A 147 22.51 -16.23 -14.74
N SER A 148 23.36 -16.39 -13.72
CA SER A 148 24.30 -17.50 -13.61
C SER A 148 23.68 -18.76 -12.99
N ASP A 149 22.54 -18.63 -12.31
CA ASP A 149 21.78 -19.74 -11.73
C ASP A 149 20.65 -20.17 -12.69
N GLU A 150 20.63 -21.45 -13.07
CA GLU A 150 19.63 -22.03 -13.98
C GLU A 150 18.21 -22.00 -13.40
N ARG A 151 18.06 -21.94 -12.07
CA ARG A 151 16.76 -21.87 -11.37
C ARG A 151 16.14 -20.49 -11.43
N ILE A 152 16.90 -19.48 -11.81
CA ILE A 152 16.46 -18.10 -11.92
C ILE A 152 16.42 -17.70 -13.40
N SER A 153 15.25 -17.27 -13.86
CA SER A 153 15.04 -16.88 -15.25
C SER A 153 14.38 -15.52 -15.40
N LYS A 154 14.59 -14.90 -16.57
CA LYS A 154 13.97 -13.63 -16.99
C LYS A 154 14.16 -12.49 -15.97
N ILE A 155 15.40 -12.24 -15.57
CA ILE A 155 15.72 -11.11 -14.70
C ILE A 155 15.46 -9.81 -15.47
N THR A 156 14.60 -8.96 -14.91
CA THR A 156 14.23 -7.66 -15.44
C THR A 156 14.52 -6.57 -14.42
N LEU A 157 15.35 -5.60 -14.77
CA LEU A 157 15.65 -4.44 -13.93
C LEU A 157 14.80 -3.24 -14.38
N LYS A 158 14.25 -2.48 -13.42
CA LYS A 158 13.36 -1.34 -13.70
C LYS A 158 13.67 -0.10 -12.88
N LYS A 159 13.24 1.04 -13.44
CA LYS A 159 13.35 2.38 -12.84
C LYS A 159 14.81 2.75 -12.59
N CYS A 160 15.48 3.12 -13.67
CA CYS A 160 16.88 3.53 -13.67
C CYS A 160 17.10 4.70 -12.70
N ILE A 161 18.08 4.54 -11.83
CA ILE A 161 18.52 5.54 -10.87
C ILE A 161 19.67 6.31 -11.50
N SER A 162 19.66 7.64 -11.35
CA SER A 162 20.75 8.46 -11.86
C SER A 162 22.08 8.02 -11.25
N ARG A 163 23.14 7.99 -12.08
CA ARG A 163 24.47 7.54 -11.67
C ARG A 163 24.97 8.23 -10.39
N ARG A 164 24.75 9.54 -10.25
CA ARG A 164 25.13 10.30 -9.04
C ARG A 164 24.46 9.75 -7.78
N LYS A 165 23.16 9.47 -7.84
CA LYS A 165 22.40 8.91 -6.72
C LYS A 165 22.81 7.45 -6.45
N GLY A 166 23.12 6.69 -7.49
CA GLY A 166 23.68 5.35 -7.36
C GLY A 166 25.03 5.36 -6.63
N GLU A 167 25.94 6.25 -7.02
CA GLU A 167 27.28 6.43 -6.42
C GLU A 167 27.21 6.96 -4.97
N GLU A 168 26.17 7.72 -4.61
CA GLU A 168 25.90 8.08 -3.20
C GLU A 168 25.50 6.86 -2.36
N ILE A 169 24.71 5.94 -2.92
CA ILE A 169 24.24 4.73 -2.23
C ILE A 169 25.36 3.69 -2.15
N LEU A 170 26.06 3.46 -3.26
CA LEU A 170 27.17 2.52 -3.39
C LEU A 170 28.35 3.20 -4.08
N PRO A 171 29.29 3.76 -3.30
CA PRO A 171 30.47 4.40 -3.85
C PRO A 171 31.31 3.42 -4.67
N ASN A 172 31.81 3.87 -5.82
CA ASN A 172 32.73 3.10 -6.64
C ASN A 172 34.15 3.16 -6.06
N ASP A 173 34.33 2.63 -4.86
CA ASP A 173 35.61 2.58 -4.14
C ASP A 173 36.35 1.25 -4.37
N ALA A 174 37.55 1.13 -3.79
CA ALA A 174 38.38 -0.06 -3.96
C ALA A 174 37.75 -1.32 -3.33
N ASP A 175 36.96 -1.14 -2.27
CA ASP A 175 36.29 -2.24 -1.59
C ASP A 175 35.14 -2.77 -2.45
N PHE A 176 34.32 -1.88 -3.01
CA PHE A 176 33.29 -2.25 -3.98
C PHE A 176 33.87 -3.01 -5.17
N CYS A 177 34.96 -2.50 -5.77
CA CYS A 177 35.62 -3.18 -6.89
C CYS A 177 36.14 -4.57 -6.50
N ARG A 178 36.65 -4.74 -5.28
CA ARG A 178 37.12 -6.03 -4.76
C ARG A 178 35.96 -7.02 -4.58
N GLU A 179 34.88 -6.61 -3.93
CA GLU A 179 33.70 -7.46 -3.71
C GLU A 179 33.05 -7.87 -5.04
N LEU A 180 32.97 -6.93 -5.99
CA LEU A 180 32.48 -7.23 -7.33
C LEU A 180 33.40 -8.24 -8.05
N ALA A 181 34.72 -8.13 -7.88
CA ALA A 181 35.69 -9.08 -8.43
C ALA A 181 35.49 -10.50 -7.87
N ILE A 182 35.31 -10.61 -6.55
CA ILE A 182 35.04 -11.87 -5.87
C ILE A 182 33.72 -12.46 -6.39
N SER A 183 32.67 -11.66 -6.50
CA SER A 183 31.37 -12.09 -7.03
C SER A 183 31.48 -12.68 -8.44
N TYR A 184 32.29 -12.06 -9.32
CA TYR A 184 32.56 -12.61 -10.64
C TYR A 184 33.36 -13.92 -10.61
N GLN A 185 34.33 -14.04 -9.71
CA GLN A 185 35.09 -15.28 -9.53
C GLN A 185 34.21 -16.43 -9.06
N ASP A 186 33.28 -16.17 -8.14
CA ASP A 186 32.31 -17.15 -7.64
C ASP A 186 31.35 -17.62 -8.75
N MET A 187 31.04 -16.74 -9.72
CA MET A 187 30.31 -17.08 -10.95
C MET A 187 31.18 -17.80 -12.00
N GLY A 188 32.48 -18.00 -11.76
CA GLY A 188 33.42 -18.66 -12.69
C GLY A 188 34.12 -17.73 -13.69
N TYR A 189 34.09 -16.41 -13.48
CA TYR A 189 34.72 -15.41 -14.36
C TYR A 189 35.99 -14.83 -13.73
N HIS A 190 37.16 -15.14 -14.31
CA HIS A 190 38.46 -14.82 -13.68
C HIS A 190 39.10 -13.48 -14.08
N SER A 191 38.56 -12.77 -15.08
CA SER A 191 39.21 -11.59 -15.68
C SER A 191 38.25 -10.43 -15.95
N ALA A 192 37.40 -10.08 -14.97
CA ALA A 192 36.52 -8.91 -15.07
C ALA A 192 37.34 -7.62 -15.23
N ILE A 193 37.20 -6.95 -16.37
CA ILE A 193 37.75 -5.60 -16.59
C ILE A 193 36.75 -4.62 -15.98
N PHE A 194 37.13 -3.96 -14.89
CA PHE A 194 36.30 -2.97 -14.19
C PHE A 194 36.26 -1.65 -14.97
N GLY A 195 35.42 -1.61 -16.00
CA GLY A 195 35.18 -0.44 -16.84
C GLY A 195 33.85 0.24 -16.50
N TYR A 196 33.81 1.06 -15.44
CA TYR A 196 32.86 2.17 -15.14
C TYR A 196 31.37 2.15 -15.56
N SER A 197 30.74 1.02 -15.86
CA SER A 197 29.34 1.01 -16.37
C SER A 197 28.34 0.33 -15.44
N CYS A 198 28.43 0.58 -14.13
CA CYS A 198 27.31 0.24 -13.25
C CYS A 198 26.09 1.11 -13.57
N GLN A 199 24.96 0.48 -13.86
CA GLN A 199 23.66 1.14 -13.93
C GLN A 199 22.83 0.70 -12.73
N PHE A 200 22.21 1.65 -12.02
CA PHE A 200 21.47 1.39 -10.79
C PHE A 200 19.97 1.40 -11.04
N TYR A 201 19.22 0.61 -10.29
CA TYR A 201 17.79 0.40 -10.48
C TYR A 201 17.06 0.35 -9.13
N GLU A 202 15.79 0.74 -9.11
CA GLU A 202 14.99 0.67 -7.89
C GLU A 202 14.34 -0.70 -7.69
N TYR A 203 14.10 -1.45 -8.77
CA TYR A 203 13.44 -2.75 -8.74
C TYR A 203 14.18 -3.80 -9.56
N ALA A 204 14.16 -5.04 -9.09
CA ALA A 204 14.46 -6.23 -9.88
C ALA A 204 13.26 -7.19 -9.84
N TYR A 205 12.97 -7.81 -10.97
CA TYR A 205 11.96 -8.86 -11.11
C TYR A 205 12.62 -10.11 -11.67
N PHE A 206 12.28 -11.29 -11.18
CA PHE A 206 12.80 -12.54 -11.72
C PHE A 206 11.83 -13.68 -11.43
N PHE A 207 11.90 -14.75 -12.21
CA PHE A 207 11.21 -15.99 -11.92
C PHE A 207 12.17 -16.96 -11.24
N ALA A 208 11.75 -17.55 -10.13
CA ALA A 208 12.46 -18.65 -9.51
C ALA A 208 11.60 -19.91 -9.53
N GLU A 209 12.23 -21.06 -9.76
CA GLU A 209 11.58 -22.35 -9.68
C GLU A 209 11.42 -22.78 -8.21
N GLU A 210 10.16 -22.89 -7.77
CA GLU A 210 9.78 -23.36 -6.44
C GLU A 210 8.72 -24.47 -6.59
N ASN A 211 9.03 -25.68 -6.12
CA ASN A 211 8.12 -26.83 -6.16
C ASN A 211 7.50 -27.09 -7.56
N ASP A 212 8.34 -27.13 -8.61
CA ASP A 212 7.94 -27.27 -10.02
C ASP A 212 7.05 -26.13 -10.57
N THR A 213 7.00 -24.99 -9.87
CA THR A 213 6.27 -23.80 -10.32
C THR A 213 7.19 -22.58 -10.40
N ASN A 214 7.06 -21.80 -11.47
CA ASN A 214 7.80 -20.56 -11.62
C ASN A 214 7.08 -19.43 -10.90
N VAL A 215 7.63 -18.98 -9.77
CA VAL A 215 7.10 -17.89 -8.96
C VAL A 215 7.79 -16.59 -9.36
N LEU A 216 6.99 -15.55 -9.62
CA LEU A 216 7.51 -14.20 -9.90
C LEU A 216 7.88 -13.51 -8.59
N HIS A 217 9.17 -13.22 -8.44
CA HIS A 217 9.73 -12.45 -7.34
C HIS A 217 9.98 -11.01 -7.73
N ARG A 218 9.87 -10.11 -6.76
CA ARG A 218 10.20 -8.70 -6.90
C ARG A 218 11.06 -8.26 -5.72
N LEU A 219 12.18 -7.62 -6.02
CA LEU A 219 13.04 -6.96 -5.04
C LEU A 219 12.92 -5.44 -5.17
N HIS A 220 12.93 -4.75 -4.03
CA HIS A 220 12.97 -3.29 -3.94
C HIS A 220 14.11 -2.81 -3.03
N ILE A 221 14.71 -1.67 -3.34
CA ILE A 221 15.70 -1.04 -2.45
C ILE A 221 15.05 -0.72 -1.09
N SER A 222 15.76 -0.99 0.00
CA SER A 222 15.29 -0.87 1.39
C SER A 222 14.32 -1.96 1.86
N GLU A 223 14.12 -3.01 1.06
CA GLU A 223 13.39 -4.20 1.47
C GLU A 223 14.28 -5.14 2.30
N ILE A 224 13.71 -5.79 3.31
CA ILE A 224 14.40 -6.80 4.11
C ILE A 224 14.18 -8.15 3.43
N VAL A 225 15.26 -8.86 3.17
CA VAL A 225 15.26 -10.18 2.55
C VAL A 225 15.90 -11.19 3.49
N THR A 226 15.45 -12.44 3.36
CA THR A 226 16.09 -13.59 3.95
C THR A 226 17.17 -14.11 3.01
N ILE A 227 18.35 -14.36 3.55
CA ILE A 227 19.45 -15.04 2.88
C ILE A 227 19.63 -16.39 3.58
N VAL A 228 19.30 -17.45 2.85
CA VAL A 228 19.46 -18.82 3.33
C VAL A 228 20.81 -19.34 2.85
N THR A 229 21.68 -19.69 3.80
CA THR A 229 22.94 -20.41 3.54
C THR A 229 22.81 -21.86 4.02
N GLU A 230 23.79 -22.71 3.73
CA GLU A 230 23.75 -24.13 4.15
C GLU A 230 23.62 -24.30 5.68
N ASP A 231 24.19 -23.38 6.45
CA ASP A 231 24.29 -23.48 7.91
C ASP A 231 23.31 -22.57 8.65
N ASP A 232 22.92 -21.42 8.08
CA ASP A 232 22.14 -20.39 8.77
C ASP A 232 21.19 -19.62 7.85
N GLU A 233 20.06 -19.19 8.44
CA GLU A 233 19.13 -18.21 7.87
C GLU A 233 19.44 -16.83 8.46
N THR A 234 19.81 -15.88 7.59
CA THR A 234 20.14 -14.51 8.01
C THR A 234 19.26 -13.50 7.30
N PHE A 235 19.06 -12.33 7.92
CA PHE A 235 18.33 -11.22 7.31
C PHE A 235 19.31 -10.20 6.77
N ALA A 236 18.97 -9.56 5.67
CA ALA A 236 19.70 -8.42 5.14
C ALA A 236 18.74 -7.38 4.58
N ILE A 237 19.16 -6.12 4.54
CA ILE A 237 18.42 -5.06 3.84
C ILE A 237 19.05 -4.81 2.48
N ILE A 238 18.24 -4.69 1.44
CA ILE A 238 18.72 -4.38 0.10
C ILE A 238 19.18 -2.93 0.07
N ARG A 239 20.48 -2.73 -0.12
CA ARG A 239 21.09 -1.42 -0.21
C ARG A 239 21.04 -0.86 -1.63
N SER A 240 21.35 -1.69 -2.64
CA SER A 240 21.27 -1.26 -4.04
C SER A 240 21.09 -2.43 -4.98
N ILE A 241 20.42 -2.18 -6.10
CA ILE A 241 20.30 -3.09 -7.24
C ILE A 241 21.01 -2.43 -8.42
N PHE A 242 21.93 -3.14 -9.05
CA PHE A 242 22.68 -2.60 -10.19
C PHE A 242 23.01 -3.68 -11.20
N SER A 243 23.24 -3.26 -12.45
CA SER A 243 23.80 -4.12 -13.48
C SER A 243 25.23 -3.74 -13.77
N HIS A 244 26.06 -4.73 -14.07
CA HIS A 244 27.43 -4.53 -14.55
C HIS A 244 27.66 -5.39 -15.81
N GLN A 245 28.38 -4.83 -16.78
CA GLN A 245 28.65 -5.48 -18.06
C GLN A 245 29.99 -6.20 -18.04
N TYR A 246 30.01 -7.46 -18.47
CA TYR A 246 31.22 -8.26 -18.65
C TYR A 246 31.19 -8.95 -20.02
N ASN A 247 32.22 -8.74 -20.85
CA ASN A 247 32.37 -9.34 -22.19
C ASN A 247 31.07 -9.33 -23.03
N ASN A 248 30.44 -8.15 -23.11
CA ASN A 248 29.16 -7.88 -23.79
C ASN A 248 27.90 -8.47 -23.15
N GLN A 249 28.02 -9.24 -22.07
CA GLN A 249 26.91 -9.76 -21.29
C GLN A 249 26.63 -8.85 -20.10
N GLN A 250 25.36 -8.54 -19.86
CA GLN A 250 24.93 -7.78 -18.69
C GLN A 250 24.58 -8.76 -17.57
N PHE A 251 25.04 -8.47 -16.35
CA PHE A 251 24.76 -9.23 -15.13
C PHE A 251 24.11 -8.33 -14.09
N ALA A 252 23.21 -8.90 -13.29
CA ALA A 252 22.50 -8.19 -12.24
C ALA A 252 23.12 -8.53 -10.89
N PHE A 253 23.31 -7.51 -10.06
CA PHE A 253 23.89 -7.63 -8.74
C PHE A 253 23.00 -6.92 -7.73
N VAL A 254 22.94 -7.49 -6.53
CA VAL A 254 22.24 -6.92 -5.38
C VAL A 254 23.27 -6.74 -4.27
N SER A 255 23.46 -5.51 -3.82
CA SER A 255 24.24 -5.21 -2.62
C SER A 255 23.29 -5.15 -1.42
N VAL A 256 23.69 -5.80 -0.33
CA VAL A 256 22.91 -5.94 0.89
C VAL A 256 23.74 -5.59 2.11
N ASP A 257 23.10 -5.03 3.13
CA ASP A 257 23.69 -4.87 4.45
C ASP A 257 23.08 -5.92 5.39
N GLY A 258 23.92 -6.83 5.91
CA GLY A 258 23.47 -7.93 6.76
C GLY A 258 23.08 -7.48 8.17
N PHE A 259 22.08 -8.16 8.75
CA PHE A 259 21.75 -8.04 10.16
C PHE A 259 22.56 -9.03 11.01
N GLU A 260 22.89 -8.62 12.23
CA GLU A 260 23.38 -9.49 13.30
C GLU A 260 22.28 -9.71 14.34
N ILE A 261 22.13 -10.96 14.78
CA ILE A 261 21.29 -11.29 15.94
C ILE A 261 21.96 -10.69 17.17
N THR A 262 21.21 -9.90 17.93
CA THR A 262 21.67 -9.43 19.23
C THR A 262 21.26 -10.42 20.31
N ASN A 263 22.00 -10.48 21.41
CA ASN A 263 21.63 -11.27 22.60
C ASN A 263 20.40 -10.68 23.34
N ARG A 264 19.68 -9.72 22.75
CA ARG A 264 18.52 -9.08 23.33
C ARG A 264 17.26 -9.64 22.70
N THR A 265 16.28 -9.91 23.55
CA THR A 265 14.92 -10.28 23.14
C THR A 265 13.95 -9.23 23.65
N VAL A 266 12.99 -8.83 22.82
CA VAL A 266 11.88 -7.96 23.22
C VAL A 266 10.59 -8.71 22.95
N LEU A 267 9.79 -8.94 24.01
CA LEU A 267 8.59 -9.78 23.94
C LEU A 267 8.87 -11.18 23.38
N GLU A 268 9.97 -11.81 23.82
CA GLU A 268 10.43 -13.14 23.36
C GLU A 268 10.88 -13.20 21.88
N CYS A 269 10.80 -12.09 21.15
CA CYS A 269 11.30 -12.00 19.78
C CYS A 269 12.79 -11.59 19.75
N PRO A 270 13.62 -12.23 18.91
CA PRO A 270 15.02 -11.84 18.73
C PRO A 270 15.12 -10.44 18.12
N VAL A 271 16.03 -9.62 18.65
CA VAL A 271 16.29 -8.28 18.13
C VAL A 271 17.48 -8.34 17.18
N PHE A 272 17.28 -7.85 15.97
CA PHE A 272 18.31 -7.75 14.94
C PHE A 272 18.87 -6.33 14.89
N LYS A 273 20.19 -6.22 14.70
CA LYS A 273 20.87 -4.94 14.50
C LYS A 273 21.58 -4.96 13.16
N LEU A 274 21.58 -3.85 12.45
CA LEU A 274 22.35 -3.74 11.21
C LEU A 274 23.85 -3.85 11.55
N ARG A 275 24.59 -4.73 10.85
CA ARG A 275 26.04 -4.81 11.03
C ARG A 275 26.65 -3.46 10.69
N SER A 276 27.29 -2.83 11.67
CA SER A 276 28.05 -1.62 11.41
C SER A 276 29.27 -1.98 10.58
N THR A 277 29.29 -1.52 9.33
CA THR A 277 30.51 -1.52 8.52
C THR A 277 31.50 -0.59 9.20
N ASN A 278 32.41 -1.17 9.99
CA ASN A 278 33.61 -0.45 10.44
C ASN A 278 34.44 -0.19 9.18
N ARG A 279 34.16 0.94 8.51
CA ARG A 279 35.07 1.55 7.54
C ARG A 279 36.28 2.05 8.35
N GLN A 280 37.33 1.23 8.41
CA GLN A 280 38.68 1.67 8.80
C GLN A 280 39.46 2.04 7.55
#